data_AF-A0A7C1E4B1-F1
#
_entry.id   AF-A0A7C1E4B1-F1
#
_cell.length_a   1.000
_cell.length_b   1.000
_cell.length_c   1.000
_cell.angle_alpha   90.00
_cell.angle_beta   90.00
_cell.angle_gamma   90.00
#
_symmetry.space_group_name_H-M   'P 1'
#
loop_
_entity.id
_entity.type
_entity.pdbx_description
1 polymer ?
#
loop_
_entity_poly.entity_id
_entity_poly.type
_entity_poly.pdbx_seq_one_letter_code
_entity_poly.pdbx_strand_id
1 'polypeptide(L)'
;RTTPYTCAMKVMGEYEIPTTCQNGNIDIVDDTSAIARRFIELALSSRESEDGVLIVGHARPNTLIAIKRVLPDLEKWGIEFINASELVARRQVKQDG
;
A
#
# COMPACT_ATOMS: atom_id res chain seq x y z
N ARG A 1 10.64 -0.37 -10.40
CA ARG A 1 10.11 0.86 -9.76
C ARG A 1 9.62 1.78 -10.87
N THR A 2 8.31 1.90 -11.06
CA THR A 2 7.72 2.93 -11.94
C THR A 2 7.83 4.26 -11.22
N THR A 3 8.65 5.17 -11.75
CA THR A 3 8.83 6.54 -11.23
C THR A 3 7.79 7.47 -11.85
N PRO A 4 7.61 8.70 -11.32
CA PRO A 4 6.73 9.72 -11.91
C PRO A 4 7.00 10.09 -13.38
N TYR A 5 8.08 9.56 -13.99
CA TYR A 5 8.46 9.78 -15.39
C TYR A 5 8.06 8.63 -16.33
N THR A 6 7.13 7.77 -15.93
CA THR A 6 6.73 6.64 -16.77
C THR A 6 5.75 7.10 -17.84
N CYS A 7 5.86 6.53 -19.05
CA CYS A 7 4.86 6.73 -20.10
C CYS A 7 3.43 6.45 -19.61
N ALA A 8 3.28 5.55 -18.64
CA ALA A 8 2.01 5.28 -17.97
C ALA A 8 1.39 6.53 -17.34
N MET A 9 2.12 7.32 -16.54
CA MET A 9 1.56 8.53 -15.92
C MET A 9 1.09 9.55 -16.97
N LYS A 10 1.87 9.74 -18.03
CA LYS A 10 1.53 10.66 -19.12
C LYS A 10 0.22 10.25 -19.80
N VAL A 11 0.10 8.97 -20.15
CA VAL A 11 -1.12 8.43 -20.76
C VAL A 11 -2.30 8.52 -19.79
N MET A 12 -2.11 8.18 -18.51
CA MET A 12 -3.21 8.22 -17.54
C MET A 12 -3.73 9.65 -17.32
N GLY A 13 -2.84 10.66 -17.35
CA GLY A 13 -3.25 12.07 -17.34
C GLY A 13 -3.99 12.51 -18.62
N GLU A 14 -3.57 12.02 -19.79
CA GLU A 14 -4.26 12.29 -21.07
C GLU A 14 -5.68 11.70 -21.12
N TYR A 15 -5.93 10.59 -20.42
CA TYR A 15 -7.23 9.90 -20.39
C TYR A 15 -8.00 10.11 -19.07
N GLU A 16 -7.55 11.01 -18.19
CA GLU A 16 -8.16 11.31 -16.89
C GLU A 16 -8.39 10.06 -16.01
N ILE A 17 -7.51 9.07 -16.11
CA ILE A 17 -7.67 7.80 -15.39
C ILE A 17 -7.07 7.92 -13.99
N PRO A 18 -7.85 7.62 -12.93
CA PRO A 18 -7.37 7.59 -11.55
C PRO A 18 -6.12 6.73 -11.31
N THR A 19 -5.06 7.32 -10.76
CA THR A 19 -3.83 6.59 -10.42
C THR A 19 -3.28 6.96 -9.05
N THR A 20 -2.54 6.02 -8.46
CA THR A 20 -1.72 6.28 -7.28
C THR A 20 -0.47 5.39 -7.28
N CYS A 21 0.48 5.71 -6.42
CA CYS A 21 1.71 4.94 -6.24
C CYS A 21 1.67 4.14 -4.94
N GLN A 22 2.19 2.91 -4.98
CA GLN A 22 2.46 2.12 -3.79
C GLN A 22 3.59 2.73 -2.95
N ASN A 23 3.46 2.65 -1.63
CA ASN A 23 4.45 3.08 -0.66
C ASN A 23 5.52 2.00 -0.43
N GLY A 24 5.19 0.72 -0.62
CA GLY A 24 6.17 -0.36 -0.47
C GLY A 24 5.65 -1.75 -0.84
N ASN A 25 6.60 -2.67 -1.00
CA ASN A 25 6.33 -4.11 -1.13
C ASN A 25 6.68 -4.81 0.18
N ILE A 26 5.89 -5.84 0.55
CA ILE A 26 6.14 -6.64 1.76
C ILE A 26 6.89 -7.95 1.50
N ASP A 27 6.91 -8.44 0.26
CA ASP A 27 7.34 -9.81 -0.07
C ASP A 27 8.45 -9.89 -1.13
N ILE A 28 9.34 -8.89 -1.11
CA ILE A 28 10.56 -8.91 -1.93
C ILE A 28 11.42 -10.14 -1.59
N VAL A 29 11.43 -10.55 -0.31
CA VAL A 29 12.08 -11.76 0.18
C VAL A 29 10.99 -12.75 0.56
N ASP A 30 11.06 -13.98 0.05
CA ASP A 30 10.11 -15.05 0.34
C ASP A 30 10.40 -15.74 1.68
N ASP A 31 10.37 -14.94 2.76
CA ASP A 31 10.54 -15.39 4.14
C ASP A 31 9.41 -14.81 5.01
N THR A 32 8.68 -15.69 5.69
CA THR A 32 7.49 -15.31 6.48
C THR A 32 7.81 -14.27 7.55
N SER A 33 8.97 -14.37 8.21
CA SER A 33 9.34 -13.44 9.29
C SER A 33 9.75 -12.07 8.77
N ALA A 34 10.49 -12.03 7.66
CA ALA A 34 10.84 -10.80 6.96
C ALA A 34 9.59 -10.08 6.43
N ILE A 35 8.65 -10.82 5.84
CA ILE A 35 7.38 -10.28 5.35
C ILE A 35 6.57 -9.68 6.51
N ALA A 36 6.42 -10.42 7.61
CA ALA A 36 5.69 -9.96 8.78
C ALA A 36 6.28 -8.66 9.35
N ARG A 37 7.62 -8.61 9.52
CA ARG A 37 8.31 -7.39 9.99
C ARG A 37 8.06 -6.22 9.04
N ARG A 38 8.20 -6.45 7.74
CA ARG A 38 8.03 -5.40 6.73
C ARG A 38 6.58 -4.90 6.66
N PHE A 39 5.61 -5.80 6.81
CA PHE A 39 4.21 -5.44 6.84
C PHE A 39 3.87 -4.56 8.04
N ILE A 40 4.35 -4.90 9.25
CA ILE A 40 4.20 -4.08 10.45
C ILE A 40 4.82 -2.70 10.23
N GLU A 41 6.06 -2.64 9.76
CA GLU A 41 6.78 -1.37 9.55
C GLU A 41 6.02 -0.44 8.60
N LEU A 42 5.60 -0.95 7.43
CA LEU A 42 4.86 -0.16 6.45
C LEU A 42 3.47 0.21 6.96
N ALA A 43 2.75 -0.68 7.64
CA ALA A 43 1.45 -0.37 8.22
C ALA A 43 1.56 0.74 9.27
N LEU A 44 2.54 0.67 10.18
CA LEU A 44 2.72 1.71 11.20
C LEU A 44 3.13 3.07 10.62
N SER A 45 3.83 3.08 9.48
CA SER A 45 4.15 4.33 8.77
C SER A 45 2.91 5.08 8.26
N SER A 46 1.74 4.43 8.22
CA SER A 46 0.48 5.10 7.88
C SER A 46 0.09 6.17 8.89
N ARG A 47 0.59 6.09 10.13
CA ARG A 47 0.31 7.08 11.18
C ARG A 47 0.89 8.46 10.87
N GLU A 48 1.94 8.50 10.07
CA GLU A 48 2.60 9.73 9.63
C GLU A 48 2.02 10.24 8.29
N SER A 49 0.97 9.60 7.76
CA SER A 49 0.36 9.93 6.48
C SER A 49 -1.14 10.17 6.63
N GLU A 50 -1.57 11.40 6.37
CA GLU A 50 -2.99 11.79 6.47
C GLU A 50 -3.91 10.97 5.58
N ASP A 51 -3.42 10.50 4.42
CA ASP A 51 -4.23 9.77 3.44
C ASP A 51 -4.06 8.25 3.55
N GLY A 52 -3.12 7.77 4.36
CA GLY A 52 -2.75 6.36 4.48
C GLY A 52 -1.74 5.88 3.44
N VAL A 53 -1.45 4.56 3.49
CA VAL A 53 -0.37 3.93 2.70
C VAL A 53 -0.92 2.78 1.85
N LEU A 54 -0.44 2.69 0.61
CA LEU A 54 -0.69 1.58 -0.28
C LEU A 54 0.48 0.59 -0.20
N ILE A 55 0.21 -0.61 0.26
CA ILE A 55 1.21 -1.68 0.40
C ILE A 55 0.84 -2.80 -0.57
N VAL A 56 1.83 -3.36 -1.26
CA VAL A 56 1.63 -4.44 -2.23
C VAL A 56 2.36 -5.70 -1.80
N GLY A 57 1.69 -6.83 -1.97
CA GLY A 57 2.26 -8.16 -1.82
C GLY A 57 1.56 -9.12 -2.79
N HIS A 58 2.25 -10.20 -3.13
CA HIS A 58 1.72 -11.27 -3.96
C HIS A 58 1.05 -12.33 -3.08
N ALA A 59 0.04 -13.02 -3.62
CA ALA A 59 -0.69 -14.08 -2.93
C ALA A 59 0.11 -15.41 -2.85
N ARG A 60 1.35 -15.34 -2.35
CA ARG A 60 2.21 -16.51 -2.11
C ARG A 60 1.93 -17.09 -0.72
N PRO A 61 2.19 -18.40 -0.50
CA PRO A 61 1.92 -19.04 0.79
C PRO A 61 2.52 -18.30 1.99
N ASN A 62 3.81 -17.95 1.94
CA ASN A 62 4.49 -17.24 3.02
C ASN A 62 3.92 -15.83 3.27
N THR A 63 3.55 -15.12 2.21
CA THR A 63 2.90 -13.80 2.32
C THR A 63 1.55 -13.91 3.03
N LEU A 64 0.73 -14.89 2.66
CA LEU A 64 -0.57 -15.12 3.28
C LEU A 64 -0.44 -15.51 4.76
N ILE A 65 0.53 -16.37 5.10
CA ILE A 65 0.81 -16.78 6.49
C ILE A 65 1.24 -15.56 7.32
N ALA A 66 2.15 -14.73 6.80
CA ALA A 66 2.63 -13.54 7.48
C ALA A 66 1.51 -12.52 7.73
N ILE A 67 0.68 -12.23 6.70
CA ILE A 67 -0.47 -11.32 6.83
C ILE A 67 -1.44 -11.86 7.88
N LYS A 68 -1.86 -13.12 7.78
CA LYS A 68 -2.83 -13.73 8.71
C LYS A 68 -2.36 -13.66 10.17
N ARG A 69 -1.05 -13.78 10.41
CA ARG A 69 -0.46 -13.69 11.75
C ARG A 69 -0.51 -12.26 12.31
N VAL A 70 -0.23 -11.27 11.48
CA VAL A 70 0.01 -9.88 11.93
C VAL A 70 -1.26 -9.03 11.91
N LEU A 71 -2.16 -9.29 10.98
CA LEU A 71 -3.36 -8.46 10.74
C LEU A 71 -4.16 -8.19 12.02
N PRO A 72 -4.46 -9.18 12.88
CA PRO A 72 -5.25 -8.94 14.09
C PRO A 72 -4.59 -7.98 15.08
N ASP A 73 -3.26 -7.96 15.14
CA ASP A 73 -2.55 -7.07 16.06
C ASP A 73 -2.50 -5.64 15.53
N LEU A 74 -2.37 -5.46 14.21
CA LEU A 74 -2.47 -4.14 13.58
C LEU A 74 -3.86 -3.52 13.79
N GLU A 75 -4.92 -4.31 13.63
CA GLU A 75 -6.30 -3.87 13.91
C GLU A 75 -6.48 -3.46 15.38
N LYS A 76 -5.97 -4.26 16.33
CA LYS A 76 -5.98 -3.89 17.76
C LYS A 76 -5.19 -2.62 18.07
N TRP A 77 -4.15 -2.33 17.29
CA TRP A 77 -3.37 -1.09 17.42
C TRP A 77 -4.00 0.11 16.71
N GLY A 78 -5.23 -0.04 16.22
CA GLY A 78 -6.00 1.02 15.59
C GLY A 78 -5.63 1.30 14.13
N ILE A 79 -4.95 0.36 13.45
CA ILE A 79 -4.75 0.46 12.01
C ILE A 79 -6.02 0.00 11.30
N GLU A 80 -6.58 0.88 10.50
CA GLU A 80 -7.73 0.60 9.65
C GLU A 80 -7.27 0.19 8.24
N PHE A 81 -7.84 -0.90 7.70
CA PHE A 81 -7.60 -1.35 6.34
C PHE A 81 -8.78 -0.96 5.45
N ILE A 82 -8.50 -0.13 4.45
CA ILE A 82 -9.49 0.33 3.47
C ILE A 82 -9.24 -0.27 2.08
N ASN A 83 -10.22 -0.12 1.19
CA ASN A 83 -10.05 -0.53 -0.20
C ASN A 83 -9.07 0.40 -0.93
N ALA A 84 -8.31 -0.16 -1.88
CA ALA A 84 -7.39 0.64 -2.70
C ALA A 84 -8.09 1.75 -3.48
N SER A 85 -9.33 1.51 -3.94
CA SER A 85 -10.15 2.53 -4.62
C SER A 85 -10.47 3.73 -3.74
N GLU A 86 -10.72 3.50 -2.45
CA GLU A 86 -10.98 4.57 -1.48
C GLU A 86 -9.72 5.40 -1.23
N LEU A 87 -8.57 4.73 -1.09
CA LEU A 87 -7.28 5.40 -0.95
C LEU A 87 -6.95 6.29 -2.18
N VAL A 88 -7.22 5.79 -3.39
CA VAL A 88 -7.04 6.57 -4.63
C VAL A 88 -7.93 7.80 -4.62
N ALA A 89 -9.20 7.67 -4.24
CA ALA A 89 -10.12 8.82 -4.14
C ALA A 89 -9.64 9.86 -3.12
N ARG A 90 -9.18 9.44 -1.92
CA ARG A 90 -8.65 10.34 -0.89
C ARG A 90 -7.46 11.16 -1.40
N ARG A 91 -6.55 10.54 -2.16
CA ARG A 91 -5.35 11.20 -2.70
C ARG A 91 -5.64 12.16 -3.86
N GLN A 92 -6.74 11.97 -4.59
CA GLN A 92 -7.12 12.85 -5.70
C GLN A 92 -7.74 14.16 -5.23
N VAL A 93 -8.60 14.11 -4.21
CA VAL A 93 -9.24 15.31 -3.63
C VAL A 93 -8.20 16.34 -3.18
N LYS A 94 -7.01 15.91 -2.78
CA LYS A 94 -5.88 16.77 -2.40
C LYS A 94 -5.06 17.36 -3.55
N GLN A 95 -5.15 16.81 -4.75
CA GLN A 95 -4.43 17.36 -5.91
C GLN A 95 -5.21 18.47 -6.62
N ASP A 96 -6.53 18.52 -6.43
CA ASP A 96 -7.44 19.47 -7.08
C ASP A 96 -7.83 20.66 -6.19
N GLY A 97 -7.35 20.74 -4.94
CA GLY A 97 -7.60 21.82 -3.98
C GLY A 97 -6.35 22.57 -3.58
#